data_AF-A0A519V3H8-F1
#
_entry.id   AF-A0A519V3H8-F1
#
_cell.length_a   1.000
_cell.length_b   1.000
_cell.length_c   1.000
_cell.angle_alpha   90.00
_cell.angle_beta   90.00
_cell.angle_gamma   90.00
#
_symmetry.space_group_name_H-M   'P 1'
#
loop_
_entity.id
_entity.type
_entity.pdbx_description
1 polymer ?
#
loop_
_entity_poly.entity_id
_entity_poly.type
_entity_poly.pdbx_seq_one_letter_code
_entity_poly.pdbx_strand_id
1 'polypeptide(L)' 'MPLLEVLSPAQQQQFCDLPRRLHQAVPAFINPLDNELEAVFDPAKNQLFAAGGKQLVLGRVKHG' A
#
# COMPACT_ATOMS: atom_id res chain seq x y z
N MET A 1 -0.45 -6.81 16.46
CA MET A 1 -0.36 -5.51 15.75
C MET A 1 -1.70 -5.27 15.08
N PRO A 2 -2.35 -4.10 15.25
CA PRO A 2 -3.58 -3.83 14.51
C PRO A 2 -3.22 -3.56 13.05
N LEU A 3 -3.83 -4.31 12.15
CA LEU A 3 -3.90 -3.97 10.73
C LEU A 3 -5.01 -2.94 10.55
N LEU A 4 -4.79 -1.95 9.68
CA LEU A 4 -5.82 -0.98 9.32
C LEU A 4 -6.25 -1.24 7.88
N GLU A 5 -7.52 -1.62 7.69
CA GLU A 5 -8.10 -1.80 6.36
C GLU A 5 -8.23 -0.46 5.63
N VAL A 6 -7.96 -0.48 4.33
CA VAL A 6 -8.12 0.68 3.45
C VAL A 6 -9.54 0.67 2.86
N LEU A 7 -10.42 1.48 3.43
CA LEU A 7 -11.86 1.51 3.12
C LEU A 7 -12.33 2.86 2.54
N SER A 8 -11.44 3.86 2.48
CA SER A 8 -11.77 5.22 2.05
C SER A 8 -10.64 5.82 1.20
N PRO A 9 -10.94 6.81 0.35
CA PRO A 9 -9.91 7.52 -0.43
C PRO A 9 -8.80 8.13 0.43
N ALA A 10 -9.14 8.62 1.63
CA ALA A 10 -8.15 9.13 2.58
C ALA A 10 -7.17 8.05 3.04
N GLN A 11 -7.66 6.83 3.29
CA GLN A 11 -6.81 5.70 3.65
C GLN A 11 -6.00 5.18 2.46
N GLN A 12 -6.50 5.30 1.23
CA GLN A 12 -5.72 5.00 0.03
C GLN A 12 -4.52 5.94 -0.09
N GLN A 13 -4.72 7.25 0.16
CA GLN A 13 -3.61 8.20 0.21
C GLN A 13 -2.59 7.82 1.29
N GLN A 14 -3.07 7.44 2.48
CA GLN A 14 -2.19 6.95 3.56
C GLN A 14 -1.40 5.69 3.16
N PHE A 15 -1.96 4.85 2.30
CA PHE A 15 -1.28 3.69 1.73
C PHE A 15 -0.21 4.09 0.73
N CYS A 16 -0.53 4.95 -0.23
CA CYS A 16 0.45 5.45 -1.20
C CYS A 16 1.61 6.20 -0.52
N ASP A 17 1.35 6.87 0.61
CA ASP A 17 2.38 7.56 1.39
C ASP A 17 3.24 6.63 2.26
N LEU A 18 2.81 5.39 2.50
CA LEU A 18 3.43 4.50 3.47
C LEU A 18 4.89 4.14 3.13
N PRO A 19 5.26 3.78 1.88
CA PRO A 19 6.64 3.38 1.58
C PRO A 19 7.63 4.51 1.85
N ARG A 20 7.30 5.74 1.47
CA ARG A 20 8.11 6.93 1.76
C ARG A 20 8.33 7.15 3.26
N ARG A 21 7.27 6.96 4.06
CA ARG A 21 7.35 7.10 5.53
C ARG A 21 8.17 5.98 6.16
N LEU A 22 8.05 4.75 5.65
CA LEU A 22 8.77 3.59 6.17
C LEU A 22 10.27 3.67 5.88
N HIS A 23 10.64 4.13 4.69
CA HIS A 23 12.00 4.14 4.20
C HIS A 23 12.69 5.52 4.28
N GLN A 24 12.14 6.46 5.05
CA GLN A 24 12.70 7.81 5.23
C GLN A 24 14.18 7.83 5.65
N ALA A 25 14.66 6.78 6.31
CA ALA A 25 16.03 6.65 6.80
C ALA A 25 16.96 5.86 5.85
N VAL A 26 16.47 5.45 4.67
CA VAL A 26 17.22 4.65 3.69
C VAL A 26 17.47 5.51 2.44
N PRO A 27 18.64 6.16 2.31
CA PRO A 27 18.88 7.15 1.24
C PRO A 27 18.85 6.58 -0.17
N ALA A 28 19.13 5.28 -0.31
CA ALA A 28 19.12 4.57 -1.60
C ALA A 28 17.78 3.89 -1.90
N PHE A 29 16.74 4.12 -1.09
CA PHE A 29 15.42 3.57 -1.35
C PHE A 29 14.78 4.27 -2.54
N ILE A 30 14.37 3.48 -3.53
CA ILE A 30 13.60 3.94 -4.67
C ILE A 30 12.13 3.65 -4.35
N ASN A 31 11.33 4.72 -4.27
CA ASN A 31 9.89 4.58 -4.06
C ASN A 31 9.25 3.91 -5.29
N PRO A 32 8.23 3.06 -5.11
CA PRO A 32 7.38 2.64 -6.22
C PRO A 32 6.81 3.86 -6.95
N LEU A 33 6.51 3.70 -8.24
CA LEU A 33 5.86 4.76 -8.98
C LEU A 33 4.42 4.94 -8.47
N ASP A 34 3.93 6.19 -8.47
CA ASP A 34 2.60 6.51 -7.94
C ASP A 34 1.50 5.69 -8.66
N ASN A 35 1.63 5.52 -9.98
CA ASN A 35 0.69 4.75 -10.79
C ASN A 35 0.68 3.24 -10.44
N GLU A 36 1.80 2.68 -9.97
CA GLU A 36 1.86 1.30 -9.49
C GLU A 36 1.15 1.14 -8.14
N LEU A 37 1.26 2.13 -7.26
CA LEU A 37 0.55 2.17 -5.98
C LEU A 37 -0.95 2.38 -6.18
N GLU A 38 -1.35 3.24 -7.10
CA GLU A 38 -2.77 3.45 -7.42
C GLU A 38 -3.39 2.22 -8.10
N ALA A 39 -2.64 1.52 -8.96
CA ALA A 39 -3.13 0.34 -9.68
C ALA A 39 -3.56 -0.80 -8.74
N VAL A 40 -3.05 -0.88 -7.51
CA VAL A 40 -3.51 -1.90 -6.56
C VAL A 40 -4.96 -1.70 -6.13
N PHE A 41 -5.53 -0.49 -6.27
CA PHE A 41 -6.93 -0.19 -5.96
C PHE A 41 -7.86 -0.32 -7.16
N ASP A 42 -7.32 -0.51 -8.37
CA ASP A 42 -8.08 -0.68 -9.60
C ASP A 42 -8.39 -2.17 -9.83
N PRO A 43 -9.66 -2.62 -9.74
CA PRO A 43 -10.02 -4.02 -9.89
C PRO A 43 -9.70 -4.59 -11.28
N ALA A 44 -9.63 -3.75 -12.31
CA ALA A 44 -9.26 -4.18 -13.66
C ALA A 44 -7.75 -4.44 -13.79
N LYS A 45 -6.93 -3.82 -12.94
CA LYS A 45 -5.46 -3.95 -12.94
C LYS A 45 -4.95 -4.92 -11.88
N ASN A 46 -5.68 -5.08 -10.77
CA ASN A 46 -5.31 -5.97 -9.69
C ASN A 46 -6.12 -7.27 -9.71
N GLN A 47 -5.53 -8.32 -10.31
CA GLN A 47 -6.15 -9.65 -10.44
C GLN A 47 -6.47 -10.34 -9.10
N LEU A 48 -5.88 -9.90 -7.98
CA LEU A 48 -6.22 -10.41 -6.65
C LEU A 48 -7.67 -10.10 -6.27
N PHE A 49 -8.26 -9.02 -6.80
CA PHE A 49 -9.69 -8.74 -6.62
C PHE A 49 -10.56 -9.83 -7.27
N ALA A 50 -10.15 -10.34 -8.44
CA ALA A 50 -10.86 -11.41 -9.14
C ALA A 50 -10.76 -12.76 -8.42
N ALA A 51 -9.68 -13.00 -7.67
CA ALA A 51 -9.46 -14.21 -6.87
C ALA A 51 -10.11 -14.15 -5.47
N GLY A 52 -10.87 -13.10 -5.15
CA GLY A 52 -11.50 -12.93 -3.82
C GLY A 52 -10.60 -12.28 -2.77
N GLY A 53 -9.43 -11.75 -3.15
CA GLY A 53 -8.60 -10.88 -2.30
C GLY A 53 -9.26 -9.52 -2.17
N LYS A 54 -10.11 -9.36 -1.16
CA LYS A 54 -10.97 -8.17 -1.02
C LYS A 54 -10.33 -6.99 -0.28
N GLN A 55 -9.12 -7.14 0.29
CA GLN A 55 -8.67 -6.21 1.32
C GLN A 55 -7.19 -5.84 1.20
N LEU A 56 -6.93 -4.54 0.99
CA LEU A 56 -5.63 -3.93 1.22
C LEU A 56 -5.56 -3.41 2.65
N VAL A 57 -4.42 -3.63 3.31
CA VAL A 57 -4.21 -3.29 4.72
C VAL A 57 -2.90 -2.53 4.91
N LEU A 58 -2.92 -1.58 5.84
CA LEU A 58 -1.74 -0.88 6.34
C LEU A 58 -1.19 -1.62 7.57
N GLY A 59 0.12 -1.83 7.61
CA GLY A 59 0.82 -2.44 8.73
C GLY A 59 2.28 -1.99 8.80
N ARG A 60 2.91 -2.13 9.99
CA ARG A 60 4.36 -1.94 10.13
C ARG A 60 5.07 -3.26 9.87
N VAL A 61 6.05 -3.26 8.98
CA VAL A 61 7.00 -4.37 8.86
C VAL A 61 8.02 -4.20 10.00
N LYS A 62 8.10 -5.18 10.91
CA LYS A 62 9.22 -5.23 11.85
C LYS A 62 10.43 -5.76 11.10
N HIS A 63 11.43 -4.93 10.87
CA HIS A 63 12.77 -5.44 10.62
C HIS A 63 13.30 -5.97 11.97
N GLY A 64 13.54 -7.28 12.01
CA GLY A 64 14.22 -7.96 13.11
C GLY A 64 15.73 -7.79 13.01
#